data_AF-A0A2H0PIF7-F1
#
_entry.id   AF-A0A2H0PIF7-F1
#
_cell.length_a   1.000
_cell.length_b   1.000
_cell.length_c   1.000
_cell.angle_alpha   90.00
_cell.angle_beta   90.00
_cell.angle_gamma   90.00
#
_symmetry.space_group_name_H-M   'P 1'
#
loop_
_entity.id
_entity.type
_entity.pdbx_description
1 polymer ?
#
loop_
_entity_poly.entity_id
_entity_poly.type
_entity_poly.pdbx_seq_one_letter_code
_entity_poly.pdbx_strand_id
1 'polypeptide(L)'
;MCQPGLVFAKSNPPQLIENQVVEAACGECQFHLKGKGCNLAVRINGKAYFVDGTGIDEHGDAHASDGFCTTIRKARVSGQIVNGRFQASSFELLPFSGASY
;
A
#
# COMPACT_ATOMS: atom_id res chain seq x y z
N MET A 1 -39.66 15.69 24.78
CA MET A 1 -38.95 14.40 24.90
C MET A 1 -38.95 13.73 23.53
N CYS A 2 -37.84 13.83 22.80
CA CYS A 2 -37.47 12.97 21.67
C CYS A 2 -35.95 12.81 21.73
N GLN A 3 -35.48 11.57 21.84
CA GLN A 3 -34.09 11.20 22.12
C GLN A 3 -33.17 11.48 20.92
N PRO A 4 -31.89 11.87 21.15
CA PRO A 4 -30.88 11.85 20.11
C PRO A 4 -30.48 10.40 19.80
N GLY A 5 -30.77 9.94 18.58
CA GLY A 5 -30.33 8.64 18.07
C GLY A 5 -28.81 8.63 17.89
N LEU A 6 -28.11 7.92 18.77
CA LEU A 6 -26.69 7.63 18.63
C LEU A 6 -26.52 6.59 17.50
N VAL A 7 -26.06 7.03 16.33
CA VAL A 7 -25.64 6.14 15.24
C VAL A 7 -24.31 5.50 15.62
N PHE A 8 -24.34 4.25 16.05
CA PHE A 8 -23.14 3.44 16.23
C PHE A 8 -22.57 3.07 14.86
N ALA A 9 -21.53 3.77 14.42
CA ALA A 9 -20.73 3.36 13.27
C ALA A 9 -20.06 2.02 13.61
N LYS A 10 -20.49 0.94 12.96
CA LYS A 10 -19.82 -0.36 13.03
C LYS A 10 -18.44 -0.20 12.40
N SER A 11 -17.38 -0.20 13.20
CA SER A 11 -16.02 -0.28 12.69
C SER A 11 -15.79 -1.68 12.10
N ASN A 12 -15.34 -1.74 10.85
CA ASN A 12 -14.87 -3.01 10.29
C ASN A 12 -13.64 -3.46 11.09
N PRO A 13 -13.52 -4.77 11.40
CA PRO A 13 -12.33 -5.29 12.06
C PRO A 13 -11.08 -5.02 11.17
N PRO A 14 -9.91 -4.76 11.78
CA PRO A 14 -8.66 -4.63 11.04
C PRO A 14 -8.44 -5.88 10.19
N GLN A 15 -8.17 -5.70 8.90
CA GLN A 15 -7.83 -6.81 8.03
C GLN A 15 -6.33 -7.09 8.18
N LEU A 16 -5.97 -8.22 8.79
CA LEU A 16 -4.59 -8.67 8.94
C LEU A 16 -4.09 -9.33 7.64
N ILE A 17 -2.86 -9.03 7.26
CA ILE A 17 -2.18 -9.55 6.07
C ILE A 17 -0.85 -10.13 6.52
N GLU A 18 -0.56 -11.37 6.17
CA GLU A 18 0.67 -12.06 6.56
C GLU A 18 1.34 -12.69 5.34
N ASN A 19 2.59 -12.31 5.10
CA ASN A 19 3.46 -12.87 4.06
C ASN A 19 2.81 -12.94 2.67
N GLN A 20 1.98 -11.95 2.33
CA GLN A 20 1.26 -11.93 1.07
C GLN A 20 2.09 -11.22 -0.01
N VAL A 21 2.19 -11.82 -1.20
CA VAL A 21 2.77 -11.15 -2.36
C VAL A 21 1.71 -10.25 -3.01
N VAL A 22 2.04 -8.98 -3.15
CA VAL A 22 1.15 -7.92 -3.62
C VAL A 22 1.86 -7.05 -4.65
N GLU A 23 1.08 -6.29 -5.42
CA GLU A 23 1.65 -5.24 -6.25
C GLU A 23 1.98 -4.03 -5.39
N ALA A 24 3.14 -3.41 -5.63
CA ALA A 24 3.63 -2.24 -4.92
C ALA A 24 4.14 -1.20 -5.92
N ALA A 25 3.74 0.06 -5.74
CA ALA A 25 4.06 1.17 -6.63
C ALA A 25 3.78 2.53 -5.96
N CYS A 26 4.07 3.61 -6.67
CA CYS A 26 3.57 4.94 -6.31
C CYS A 26 2.04 4.97 -6.40
N GLY A 27 1.38 5.34 -5.30
CA GLY A 27 -0.06 5.38 -5.19
C GLY A 27 -0.69 6.36 -6.16
N GLU A 28 -0.09 7.54 -6.32
CA GLU A 28 -0.56 8.58 -7.22
C GLU A 28 -0.28 8.24 -8.68
N CYS A 29 0.97 7.88 -9.02
CA CYS A 29 1.38 7.70 -10.42
C CYS A 29 0.86 6.41 -11.05
N GLN A 30 0.91 5.29 -10.33
CA GLN A 30 0.62 3.97 -10.89
C GLN A 30 -0.76 3.46 -10.48
N PHE A 31 -1.21 3.77 -9.27
CA PHE A 31 -2.51 3.31 -8.76
C PHE A 31 -3.60 4.38 -8.82
N HIS A 32 -3.29 5.60 -9.29
CA HIS A 32 -4.23 6.71 -9.48
C HIS A 32 -5.03 7.06 -8.21
N LEU A 33 -4.41 6.89 -7.04
CA LEU A 33 -4.99 7.31 -5.78
C LEU A 33 -5.00 8.84 -5.69
N LYS A 34 -6.05 9.39 -5.09
CA LYS A 34 -6.10 10.84 -4.80
C LYS A 34 -5.08 11.17 -3.72
N GLY A 35 -4.14 12.04 -4.06
CA GLY A 35 -3.05 12.44 -3.19
C GLY A 35 -2.18 13.51 -3.87
N LYS A 36 -1.08 13.84 -3.22
CA LYS A 36 -0.03 14.70 -3.77
C LYS A 36 1.32 14.12 -3.36
N GLY A 37 2.26 14.07 -4.28
CA GLY A 37 3.61 13.56 -4.05
C GLY A 37 3.81 12.15 -4.59
N CYS A 38 4.82 11.46 -4.04
CA CYS A 38 5.23 10.11 -4.43
C CYS A 38 5.07 9.18 -3.22
N ASN A 39 3.84 8.76 -2.93
CA ASN A 39 3.59 7.94 -1.75
C ASN A 39 3.56 6.45 -2.12
N LEU A 40 4.24 5.63 -1.34
CA LEU A 40 4.22 4.18 -1.53
C LEU A 40 2.80 3.64 -1.29
N ALA A 41 2.36 2.75 -2.17
CA ALA A 41 1.08 2.07 -2.06
C ALA A 41 1.21 0.59 -2.44
N VAL A 42 0.31 -0.23 -1.90
CA VAL A 42 0.16 -1.64 -2.24
C VAL A 42 -1.25 -1.93 -2.73
N ARG A 43 -1.40 -2.87 -3.68
CA ARG A 43 -2.70 -3.38 -4.12
C ARG A 43 -2.97 -4.75 -3.51
N ILE A 44 -3.94 -4.80 -2.61
CA ILE A 44 -4.36 -6.00 -1.89
C ILE A 44 -5.79 -6.34 -2.32
N ASN A 45 -5.99 -7.54 -2.85
CA ASN A 45 -7.29 -8.01 -3.35
C ASN A 45 -7.96 -7.01 -4.32
N GLY A 46 -7.17 -6.44 -5.24
CA GLY A 46 -7.65 -5.48 -6.25
C GLY A 46 -7.85 -4.05 -5.75
N LYS A 47 -7.71 -3.77 -4.45
CA LYS A 47 -7.82 -2.43 -3.88
C LYS A 47 -6.46 -1.88 -3.48
N ALA A 48 -6.18 -0.65 -3.88
CA ALA A 48 -4.94 0.04 -3.53
C ALA A 48 -5.07 0.78 -2.18
N TYR A 49 -3.99 0.73 -1.41
CA TYR A 49 -3.86 1.35 -0.09
C TYR A 49 -2.51 2.04 -0.01
N PHE A 50 -2.48 3.28 0.50
CA PHE A 50 -1.22 3.89 0.88
C PHE A 50 -0.59 3.09 2.03
N VAL A 51 0.74 2.98 1.98
CA VAL A 51 1.54 2.29 2.98
C VAL A 51 1.96 3.27 4.06
N ASP A 52 1.84 2.85 5.31
CA ASP A 52 2.47 3.47 6.48
C ASP A 52 3.57 2.52 7.00
N GLY A 53 4.62 3.09 7.59
CA GLY A 53 5.74 2.34 8.18
C GLY A 53 6.98 2.23 7.27
N THR A 54 6.82 2.47 5.97
CA THR A 54 7.96 2.65 5.05
C THR A 54 7.58 3.55 3.85
N GLY A 55 8.56 4.28 3.33
CA GLY A 55 8.45 5.23 2.24
C GLY A 55 8.99 4.72 0.91
N ILE A 56 8.68 5.44 -0.17
CA ILE A 56 9.03 5.04 -1.54
C ILE A 56 10.55 4.99 -1.77
N ASP A 57 11.29 5.96 -1.22
CA ASP A 57 12.74 6.11 -1.42
C ASP A 57 13.57 5.20 -0.51
N GLU A 58 12.96 4.57 0.50
CA GLU A 58 13.63 3.57 1.36
C GLU A 58 13.89 2.24 0.61
N HIS A 59 13.35 2.11 -0.60
CA HIS A 59 13.44 0.92 -1.43
C HIS A 59 14.17 1.16 -2.76
N GLY A 60 14.80 2.32 -2.92
CA GLY A 60 15.53 2.72 -4.13
C GLY A 60 15.04 4.04 -4.71
N ASP A 61 15.64 4.47 -5.83
CA ASP A 61 15.21 5.69 -6.53
C ASP A 61 13.81 5.48 -7.15
N ALA A 62 12.83 6.22 -6.64
CA ALA A 62 11.45 6.14 -7.10
C ALA A 62 11.28 6.45 -8.60
N HIS A 63 12.19 7.22 -9.21
CA HIS A 63 12.14 7.63 -10.60
C HIS A 63 13.06 6.83 -11.54
N ALA A 64 13.81 5.86 -11.02
CA ALA A 64 14.56 4.93 -11.86
C ALA A 64 13.62 4.10 -12.76
N SER A 65 14.15 3.41 -13.76
CA SER A 65 13.35 2.56 -14.67
C SER A 65 12.61 1.43 -13.95
N ASP A 66 13.15 0.95 -12.84
CA ASP A 66 12.53 -0.02 -11.93
C ASP A 66 12.03 0.64 -10.63
N GLY A 67 11.97 1.97 -10.60
CA GLY A 67 11.45 2.76 -9.50
C GLY A 67 9.92 2.70 -9.43
N PHE A 68 9.38 2.95 -8.25
CA PHE A 68 7.94 2.82 -8.00
C PHE A 68 7.07 3.86 -8.72
N CYS A 69 7.61 5.01 -9.14
CA CYS A 69 6.87 5.98 -9.95
C CYS A 69 6.76 5.56 -11.42
N THR A 70 7.66 4.70 -11.90
CA THR A 70 7.73 4.29 -13.32
C THR A 70 7.15 2.91 -13.54
N THR A 71 7.24 2.02 -12.55
CA THR A 71 6.93 0.59 -12.68
C THR A 71 6.14 0.06 -11.48
N ILE A 72 5.17 -0.81 -11.74
CA ILE A 72 4.51 -1.62 -10.72
C ILE A 72 5.38 -2.85 -10.41
N ARG A 73 5.84 -2.98 -9.17
CA ARG A 73 6.65 -4.11 -8.71
C ARG A 73 5.84 -5.05 -7.83
N LYS A 74 6.46 -6.18 -7.45
CA LYS A 74 5.90 -7.11 -6.47
C LYS A 74 6.68 -7.02 -5.16
N ALA A 75 5.96 -7.00 -4.05
CA ALA A 75 6.54 -7.06 -2.71
C ALA A 75 5.83 -8.15 -1.89
N ARG A 76 6.56 -8.80 -1.00
CA ARG A 76 5.98 -9.63 0.06
C ARG A 76 5.77 -8.74 1.28
N VAL A 77 4.54 -8.67 1.77
CA VAL A 77 4.16 -7.76 2.86
C VAL A 77 3.45 -8.49 3.99
N SER A 78 3.64 -7.96 5.20
CA SER A 78 2.86 -8.27 6.38
C SER A 78 2.43 -6.97 7.06
N GLY A 79 1.26 -6.96 7.67
CA GLY A 79 0.70 -5.76 8.28
C GLY A 79 -0.80 -5.82 8.45
N GLN A 80 -1.43 -4.66 8.60
CA GLN A 80 -2.87 -4.56 8.80
C GLN A 80 -3.46 -3.37 8.06
N ILE A 81 -4.69 -3.52 7.57
CA ILE A 81 -5.44 -2.40 6.99
C ILE A 81 -6.28 -1.75 8.10
N VAL A 82 -5.95 -0.49 8.42
CA VAL A 82 -6.64 0.31 9.43
C VAL A 82 -7.01 1.66 8.80
N ASN A 83 -8.28 2.04 8.90
CA ASN A 83 -8.79 3.31 8.36
C ASN A 83 -8.46 3.53 6.87
N GLY A 84 -8.40 2.45 6.07
CA GLY A 84 -8.12 2.53 4.63
C GLY A 84 -6.66 2.76 4.27
N ARG A 85 -5.73 2.58 5.21
CA ARG A 85 -4.28 2.56 4.97
C ARG A 85 -3.69 1.22 5.39
N PHE A 86 -2.64 0.78 4.70
CA PHE A 86 -1.91 -0.43 5.05
C PHE A 86 -0.75 -0.07 5.97
N GLN A 87 -0.85 -0.44 7.24
CA GLN A 87 0.25 -0.31 8.20
C GLN A 87 1.17 -1.52 8.07
N ALA A 88 2.32 -1.33 7.41
CA ALA A 88 3.27 -2.39 7.17
C ALA A 88 4.04 -2.73 8.46
N SER A 89 4.10 -4.02 8.79
CA SER A 89 5.05 -4.57 9.77
C SER A 89 6.27 -5.21 9.09
N SER A 90 6.11 -5.63 7.84
CA SER A 90 7.19 -6.09 6.96
C SER A 90 6.88 -5.70 5.52
N PHE A 91 7.92 -5.27 4.80
CA PHE A 91 7.86 -4.97 3.39
C PHE A 91 9.14 -5.44 2.72
N GLU A 92 9.06 -6.51 1.95
CA GLU A 92 10.18 -7.09 1.22
C GLU A 92 9.93 -6.94 -0.28
N LEU A 93 10.66 -6.02 -0.92
CA LEU A 93 10.62 -5.85 -2.37
C LEU A 93 11.23 -7.08 -3.05
N LEU A 94 10.47 -7.71 -3.93
CA LEU A 94 10.95 -8.90 -4.63
C LEU A 94 11.87 -8.50 -5.81
N PRO A 95 12.83 -9.38 -6.17
CA PRO A 95 13.68 -9.18 -7.34
C PRO A 95 12.83 -8.92 -8.60
N PHE A 96 13.24 -7.93 -9.39
CA PHE A 96 12.58 -7.61 -10.65
C PHE A 96 13.00 -8.65 -11.69
N SER A 97 12.10 -9.58 -12.05
CA SER A 97 12.40 -10.67 -13.00
C SER A 97 12.59 -10.20 -14.46
N GLY A 98 12.67 -8.88 -14.70
CA GLY A 98 13.15 -8.30 -15.96
C GLY A 98 14.68 -8.21 -16.07
N ALA A 99 15.43 -8.51 -15.01
CA ALA A 99 16.88 -8.66 -15.06
C ALA A 99 17.23 -10.17 -15.08
N SER A 100 17.12 -10.78 -16.26
CA SER A 100 17.84 -12.02 -16.56
C SER A 100 19.29 -11.61 -16.79
N TYR A 101 20.20 -11.99 -15.89
CA TYR A 101 21.64 -11.96 -16.17
C TYR A 101 22.04 -13.17 -17.00
#